data_AF-A0A1S8WGG6-F1
#
_entry.id   AF-A0A1S8WGG6-F1
#
_cell.length_a   1.000
_cell.length_b   1.000
_cell.length_c   1.000
_cell.angle_alpha   90.00
_cell.angle_beta   90.00
_cell.angle_gamma   90.00
#
_symmetry.space_group_name_H-M   'P 1'
#
loop_
_entity.id
_entity.type
_entity.pdbx_description
1 polymer ?
#
loop_
_entity_poly.entity_id
_entity_poly.type
_entity_poly.pdbx_seq_one_letter_code
_entity_poly.pdbx_strand_id
1 'polypeptide(L)'
;MNDKGYVLVFGDLRYFHGPQAADEPRALGESRCLSFSRHLFGDRPVVQIASGWSHIVGLTDTGAVYTWGRADLGQLGRPTYPAVDSVGPRYDPTPGLVVFDDDGNGRPVKIVNVAAGSEHSMALDENGRIWTWGWNEHGMCGVVSAMNNDESGDHPLHGCVQRPTCVTFPSSNTYQGLQDPKAVAIGAGYGHSLAFVY
;
A
#
# COMPACT_ATOMS: atom_id res chain seq x y z
N MET A 1 10.18 -2.63 -32.08
CA MET A 1 10.85 -2.14 -30.86
C MET A 1 9.82 -2.20 -29.74
N ASN A 2 9.88 -3.25 -28.94
CA ASN A 2 8.89 -3.53 -27.90
C ASN A 2 9.18 -2.63 -26.71
N ASP A 3 8.35 -1.61 -26.52
CA ASP A 3 8.43 -0.71 -25.39
C ASP A 3 8.14 -1.49 -24.10
N LYS A 4 9.20 -1.90 -23.40
CA LYS A 4 9.13 -2.65 -22.15
C LYS A 4 9.22 -1.64 -21.03
N GLY A 5 8.11 -1.01 -20.65
CA GLY A 5 8.09 -0.06 -19.54
C GLY A 5 8.73 -0.65 -18.27
N TYR A 6 9.52 0.16 -17.57
CA TYR A 6 10.18 -0.19 -16.31
C TYR A 6 9.73 0.77 -15.21
N VAL A 7 9.62 0.26 -13.99
CA VAL A 7 9.65 1.10 -12.79
C VAL A 7 11.11 1.20 -12.35
N LEU A 8 11.64 2.42 -12.24
CA LEU A 8 12.99 2.69 -11.78
C LEU A 8 12.95 3.23 -10.35
N VAL A 9 13.78 2.69 -9.47
CA VAL A 9 13.93 3.15 -8.08
C VAL A 9 15.38 3.54 -7.85
N PHE A 10 15.62 4.78 -7.40
CA PHE A 10 16.94 5.34 -7.15
C PHE A 10 16.91 6.20 -5.88
N GLY A 11 18.07 6.39 -5.22
CA GLY A 11 18.17 7.12 -3.94
C GLY A 11 18.51 6.21 -2.76
N ASP A 12 17.79 6.37 -1.63
CA ASP A 12 17.92 5.43 -0.50
C ASP A 12 17.15 4.14 -0.82
N LEU A 13 17.89 3.05 -0.95
CA LEU A 13 17.37 1.79 -1.46
C LEU A 13 17.33 0.68 -0.42
N ARG A 14 17.55 0.99 0.87
CA ARG A 14 17.75 0.00 1.94
C ARG A 14 16.64 -1.07 2.09
N TYR A 15 15.42 -0.79 1.60
CA TYR A 15 14.27 -1.69 1.64
C TYR A 15 13.94 -2.37 0.30
N PHE A 16 14.70 -2.07 -0.75
CA PHE A 16 14.41 -2.49 -2.12
C PHE A 16 15.49 -3.44 -2.69
N HIS A 17 16.46 -3.82 -1.89
CA HIS A 17 17.54 -4.72 -2.26
C HIS A 17 17.18 -6.18 -2.00
N GLY A 18 17.26 -7.06 -3.01
CA GLY A 18 17.34 -8.50 -2.78
C GLY A 18 18.74 -8.93 -2.31
N PRO A 19 18.92 -10.18 -1.83
CA PRO A 19 20.21 -10.69 -1.35
C PRO A 19 21.36 -10.54 -2.37
N GLN A 20 21.06 -10.58 -3.67
CA GLN A 20 22.03 -10.39 -4.76
C GLN A 20 22.60 -8.97 -4.87
N ALA A 21 21.95 -7.95 -4.31
CA ALA A 21 22.38 -6.56 -4.44
C ALA A 21 23.39 -6.14 -3.35
N ALA A 22 23.68 -6.99 -2.37
CA ALA A 22 24.59 -6.69 -1.27
C ALA A 22 26.07 -6.94 -1.61
N ASP A 23 26.36 -7.80 -2.58
CA ASP A 23 27.71 -8.37 -2.79
C ASP A 23 28.47 -7.81 -4.00
N GLU A 24 27.89 -6.88 -4.77
CA GLU A 24 28.57 -6.30 -5.95
C GLU A 24 29.54 -5.16 -5.56
N PRO A 25 30.85 -5.28 -5.84
CA PRO A 25 31.84 -4.24 -5.53
C PRO A 25 31.57 -2.96 -6.33
N ARG A 26 31.60 -1.82 -5.62
CA ARG A 26 31.23 -0.51 -6.19
C ARG A 26 32.43 0.18 -6.82
N ALA A 27 32.22 0.80 -7.99
CA ALA A 27 33.04 1.94 -8.39
C ALA A 27 32.67 3.15 -7.52
N LEU A 28 33.68 3.88 -7.04
CA LEU A 28 33.47 5.13 -6.30
C LEU A 28 32.73 6.15 -7.19
N GLY A 29 31.55 6.59 -6.75
CA GLY A 29 30.80 7.70 -7.36
C GLY A 29 29.52 7.35 -8.10
N GLU A 30 29.11 6.08 -8.17
CA GLU A 30 27.89 5.68 -8.88
C GLU A 30 26.64 5.70 -7.98
N SER A 31 25.56 6.34 -8.45
CA SER A 31 24.24 6.23 -7.83
C SER A 31 23.59 4.89 -8.18
N ARG A 32 23.05 4.21 -7.17
CA ARG A 32 22.36 2.94 -7.37
C ARG A 32 20.97 3.19 -7.98
N CYS A 33 20.62 2.41 -9.00
CA CYS A 33 19.29 2.36 -9.59
C CYS A 33 18.85 0.90 -9.70
N LEU A 34 17.62 0.61 -9.31
CA LEU A 34 16.97 -0.69 -9.47
C LEU A 34 15.90 -0.56 -10.56
N SER A 35 15.82 -1.57 -11.42
CA SER A 35 14.83 -1.64 -12.49
C SER A 35 13.88 -2.82 -12.29
N PHE A 36 12.58 -2.54 -12.29
CA PHE A 36 11.52 -3.53 -12.20
C PHE A 36 10.77 -3.58 -13.53
N SER A 37 10.89 -4.69 -14.25
CA SER A 37 10.20 -4.86 -15.54
C SER A 37 8.72 -5.21 -15.35
N ARG A 38 7.88 -4.89 -16.35
CA ARG A 38 6.44 -5.24 -16.38
C ARG A 38 6.11 -6.72 -16.08
N HIS A 39 7.04 -7.64 -16.29
CA HIS A 39 6.84 -9.07 -15.95
C HIS A 39 6.55 -9.27 -14.46
N LEU A 40 7.08 -8.41 -13.59
CA LEU A 40 6.81 -8.41 -12.14
C LEU A 40 5.42 -7.85 -11.80
N PHE A 41 4.73 -7.27 -12.78
CA PHE A 41 3.44 -6.61 -12.65
C PHE A 41 2.37 -7.32 -13.49
N GLY A 42 2.48 -8.64 -13.67
CA GLY A 42 1.54 -9.44 -14.45
C GLY A 42 1.54 -9.10 -15.94
N ASP A 43 2.68 -8.70 -16.48
CA ASP A 43 2.85 -8.25 -17.87
C ASP A 43 2.06 -7.00 -18.25
N ARG A 44 1.58 -6.23 -17.26
CA ARG A 44 0.83 -4.99 -17.46
C ARG A 44 1.70 -3.74 -17.29
N PRO A 45 1.45 -2.67 -18.06
CA PRO A 45 2.03 -1.36 -17.78
C PRO A 45 1.65 -0.85 -16.39
N VAL A 46 2.63 -0.30 -15.66
CA VAL A 46 2.38 0.52 -14.46
C VAL A 46 2.10 1.94 -14.92
N VAL A 47 0.94 2.48 -14.55
CA VAL A 47 0.43 3.79 -15.00
C VAL A 47 0.45 4.85 -13.91
N GLN A 48 0.55 4.45 -12.64
CA GLN A 48 0.69 5.36 -11.51
C GLN A 48 1.55 4.72 -10.43
N ILE A 49 2.32 5.55 -9.73
CA ILE A 49 3.15 5.17 -8.59
C ILE A 49 2.86 6.13 -7.45
N ALA A 50 2.77 5.60 -6.24
CA ALA A 50 2.86 6.34 -4.99
C ALA A 50 3.98 5.76 -4.14
N SER A 51 4.66 6.60 -3.35
CA SER A 51 5.74 6.17 -2.47
C SER A 51 5.51 6.70 -1.07
N GLY A 52 5.60 5.81 -0.08
CA GLY A 52 5.74 6.20 1.31
C GLY A 52 7.20 6.48 1.65
N TRP A 53 7.51 6.50 2.95
CA TRP A 53 8.90 6.66 3.40
C TRP A 53 9.79 5.50 2.98
N SER A 54 9.24 4.29 2.95
CA SER A 54 10.01 3.04 2.87
C SER A 54 9.38 1.96 1.99
N HIS A 55 8.24 2.24 1.34
CA HIS A 55 7.50 1.32 0.49
C HIS A 55 6.97 2.03 -0.75
N ILE A 56 6.65 1.25 -1.78
CA ILE A 56 6.10 1.74 -3.06
C ILE A 56 4.78 1.03 -3.32
N VAL A 57 3.84 1.77 -3.88
CA VAL A 57 2.55 1.30 -4.40
C VAL A 57 2.52 1.60 -5.89
N GLY A 58 2.43 0.55 -6.72
CA GLY A 58 2.30 0.65 -8.17
C GLY A 58 0.90 0.25 -8.63
N LEU A 59 0.28 1.07 -9.48
CA LEU A 59 -1.01 0.81 -10.10
C LEU A 59 -0.82 0.47 -11.59
N THR A 60 -1.39 -0.64 -12.02
CA THR A 60 -1.38 -1.05 -13.43
C THR A 60 -2.56 -0.49 -14.22
N ASP A 61 -2.48 -0.51 -15.54
CA ASP A 61 -3.55 -0.07 -16.45
C ASP A 61 -4.86 -0.89 -16.33
N THR A 62 -4.80 -2.09 -15.75
CA THR A 62 -5.97 -2.93 -15.44
C THR A 62 -6.59 -2.66 -14.08
N GLY A 63 -5.99 -1.78 -13.28
CA GLY A 63 -6.43 -1.49 -11.92
C GLY A 63 -5.91 -2.47 -10.86
N ALA A 64 -4.90 -3.29 -11.18
CA ALA A 64 -4.22 -4.13 -10.19
C ALA A 64 -3.13 -3.33 -9.47
N VAL A 65 -3.01 -3.54 -8.16
CA VAL A 65 -2.05 -2.84 -7.29
C VAL A 65 -0.95 -3.79 -6.84
N TYR A 66 0.30 -3.34 -6.95
CA TYR A 66 1.49 -4.05 -6.50
C TYR A 66 2.23 -3.23 -5.46
N THR A 67 2.76 -3.90 -4.43
CA THR A 67 3.51 -3.25 -3.36
C THR A 67 4.84 -3.97 -3.09
N TRP A 68 5.86 -3.19 -2.75
CA TRP A 68 7.18 -3.68 -2.35
C TRP A 68 7.92 -2.63 -1.50
N GLY A 69 8.95 -3.07 -0.77
CA GLY A 69 9.70 -2.27 0.19
C GLY A 69 9.58 -2.80 1.62
N ARG A 70 9.57 -1.91 2.60
CA ARG A 70 9.39 -2.24 4.03
C ARG A 70 8.05 -2.95 4.24
N ALA A 71 8.05 -3.95 5.12
CA ALA A 71 6.94 -4.90 5.28
C ALA A 71 6.50 -5.11 6.73
N ASP A 72 7.18 -4.52 7.72
CA ASP A 72 6.97 -4.84 9.13
C ASP A 72 5.80 -4.09 9.80
N LEU A 73 5.22 -3.08 9.16
CA LEU A 73 4.06 -2.34 9.67
C LEU A 73 2.80 -2.55 8.82
N GLY A 74 2.78 -3.62 8.02
CA GLY A 74 1.66 -3.92 7.12
C GLY A 74 1.58 -3.01 5.90
N GLN A 75 2.59 -2.15 5.62
CA GLN A 75 2.54 -1.16 4.52
C GLN A 75 2.32 -1.80 3.15
N LEU A 76 2.66 -3.09 3.00
CA LEU A 76 2.47 -3.81 1.74
C LEU A 76 1.05 -4.35 1.55
N GLY A 77 0.23 -4.48 2.61
CA GLY A 77 -1.17 -4.90 2.48
C GLY A 77 -1.37 -6.32 1.93
N ARG A 78 -0.33 -7.15 2.00
CA ARG A 78 -0.31 -8.52 1.46
C ARG A 78 0.61 -9.39 2.29
N PRO A 79 0.43 -10.73 2.27
CA PRO A 79 1.42 -11.65 2.82
C PRO A 79 2.80 -11.43 2.18
N THR A 80 3.84 -11.47 3.00
CA THR A 80 5.24 -11.35 2.59
C THR A 80 6.02 -12.59 2.97
N TYR A 81 7.13 -12.83 2.27
CA TYR A 81 8.03 -13.93 2.59
C TYR A 81 9.47 -13.45 2.83
N PRO A 82 10.09 -13.78 3.99
CA PRO A 82 9.47 -14.45 5.14
C PRO A 82 8.39 -13.57 5.80
N ALA A 83 7.52 -14.19 6.59
CA ALA A 83 6.44 -13.48 7.29
C ALA A 83 7.01 -12.50 8.32
N VAL A 84 6.24 -11.45 8.64
CA VAL A 84 6.65 -10.34 9.53
C VAL A 84 6.99 -10.79 10.96
N ASP A 85 6.45 -11.93 11.39
CA ASP A 85 6.69 -12.57 12.69
C ASP A 85 7.94 -13.46 12.73
N SER A 86 8.57 -13.68 11.57
CA SER A 86 9.75 -14.51 11.44
C SER A 86 11.02 -13.70 11.72
N VAL A 87 12.12 -14.37 12.10
CA VAL A 87 13.46 -13.77 12.33
C VAL A 87 14.12 -13.29 11.01
N GLY A 88 13.32 -12.99 9.98
CA GLY A 88 13.75 -12.61 8.64
C GLY A 88 13.79 -11.09 8.39
N PRO A 89 14.15 -10.68 7.17
CA PRO A 89 14.15 -9.27 6.79
C PRO A 89 12.76 -8.66 6.90
N ARG A 90 12.70 -7.46 7.50
CA ARG A 90 11.48 -6.63 7.69
C ARG A 90 11.03 -5.92 6.40
N TYR A 91 11.35 -6.49 5.24
CA TYR A 91 11.09 -5.91 3.92
C TYR A 91 10.95 -7.03 2.87
N ASP A 92 10.16 -6.76 1.83
CA ASP A 92 10.04 -7.57 0.63
C ASP A 92 10.34 -6.69 -0.59
N PRO A 93 11.52 -6.85 -1.22
CA PRO A 93 11.93 -6.00 -2.33
C PRO A 93 11.20 -6.36 -3.64
N THR A 94 10.41 -7.43 -3.66
CA THR A 94 9.75 -7.93 -4.86
C THR A 94 8.35 -7.32 -4.98
N PRO A 95 7.97 -6.71 -6.12
CA PRO A 95 6.59 -6.32 -6.38
C PRO A 95 5.66 -7.52 -6.21
N GLY A 96 4.70 -7.42 -5.30
CA GLY A 96 3.69 -8.45 -5.09
C GLY A 96 2.29 -7.87 -5.11
N LEU A 97 1.34 -8.68 -5.58
CA LEU A 97 -0.04 -8.29 -5.79
C LEU A 97 -0.76 -8.06 -4.45
N VAL A 98 -1.49 -6.94 -4.36
CA VAL A 98 -2.41 -6.64 -3.28
C VAL A 98 -3.82 -7.10 -3.66
N VAL A 99 -4.49 -7.81 -2.75
CA VAL A 99 -5.84 -8.32 -2.95
C VAL A 99 -6.83 -7.50 -2.14
N PHE A 100 -7.83 -6.96 -2.83
CA PHE A 100 -8.95 -6.22 -2.25
C PHE A 100 -10.17 -7.16 -2.20
N ASP A 101 -10.78 -7.31 -1.03
CA ASP A 101 -11.92 -8.20 -0.82
C ASP A 101 -13.22 -7.40 -0.87
N ASP A 102 -14.03 -7.64 -1.90
CA ASP A 102 -15.32 -7.00 -2.11
C ASP A 102 -16.43 -7.71 -1.32
N ASP A 103 -16.41 -7.56 0.01
CA ASP A 103 -17.38 -8.15 0.94
C ASP A 103 -17.57 -9.68 0.76
N GLY A 104 -16.50 -10.41 0.38
CA GLY A 104 -16.52 -11.85 0.20
C GLY A 104 -17.19 -12.35 -1.08
N ASN A 105 -17.54 -11.47 -2.02
CA ASN A 105 -18.20 -11.86 -3.28
C ASN A 105 -17.23 -12.42 -4.35
N GLY A 106 -15.92 -12.40 -4.07
CA GLY A 106 -14.86 -12.95 -4.92
C GLY A 106 -14.59 -12.16 -6.20
N ARG A 107 -15.18 -10.96 -6.37
CA ARG A 107 -14.94 -10.11 -7.54
C ARG A 107 -13.67 -9.29 -7.34
N PRO A 108 -12.82 -9.15 -8.39
CA PRO A 108 -11.71 -8.22 -8.33
C PRO A 108 -12.22 -6.79 -8.19
N VAL A 109 -11.75 -6.07 -7.17
CA VAL A 109 -11.96 -4.63 -7.06
C VAL A 109 -11.00 -3.93 -8.03
N LYS A 110 -11.54 -3.09 -8.90
CA LYS A 110 -10.74 -2.31 -9.84
C LYS A 110 -10.31 -0.99 -9.21
N ILE A 111 -9.01 -0.84 -8.99
CA ILE A 111 -8.43 0.40 -8.46
C ILE A 111 -8.20 1.40 -9.59
N VAL A 112 -8.51 2.67 -9.33
CA VAL A 112 -8.37 3.79 -10.27
C VAL A 112 -7.40 4.86 -9.79
N ASN A 113 -7.05 4.87 -8.50
CA ASN A 113 -6.03 5.76 -7.96
C ASN A 113 -5.33 5.15 -6.73
N VAL A 114 -4.06 5.51 -6.50
CA VAL A 114 -3.28 5.09 -5.33
C VAL A 114 -2.57 6.27 -4.67
N ALA A 115 -2.47 6.24 -3.35
CA ALA A 115 -1.67 7.18 -2.57
C ALA A 115 -0.93 6.44 -1.45
N ALA A 116 0.14 7.05 -0.94
CA ALA A 116 0.93 6.49 0.17
C ALA A 116 1.33 7.60 1.13
N GLY A 117 1.11 7.37 2.41
CA GLY A 117 1.66 8.19 3.49
C GLY A 117 3.01 7.66 3.95
N SER A 118 3.51 8.11 5.10
CA SER A 118 4.84 7.66 5.58
C SER A 118 4.91 6.13 5.71
N GLU A 119 3.92 5.54 6.40
CA GLU A 119 3.88 4.11 6.76
C GLU A 119 2.52 3.47 6.50
N HIS A 120 1.62 4.15 5.77
CA HIS A 120 0.32 3.61 5.36
C HIS A 120 0.09 3.85 3.88
N SER A 121 -0.84 3.11 3.29
CA SER A 121 -1.19 3.15 1.89
C SER A 121 -2.69 3.32 1.72
N MET A 122 -3.08 3.87 0.56
CA MET A 122 -4.45 4.10 0.17
C MET A 122 -4.69 3.69 -1.28
N ALA A 123 -5.89 3.18 -1.56
CA ALA A 123 -6.39 2.95 -2.91
C ALA A 123 -7.83 3.45 -3.05
N LEU A 124 -8.16 3.98 -4.22
CA LEU A 124 -9.50 4.39 -4.62
C LEU A 124 -10.00 3.45 -5.70
N ASP A 125 -11.17 2.85 -5.51
CA ASP A 125 -11.78 2.01 -6.54
C ASP A 125 -12.76 2.75 -7.46
N GLU A 126 -13.16 2.10 -8.54
CA GLU A 126 -14.08 2.67 -9.55
C GLU A 126 -15.48 3.00 -9.00
N ASN A 127 -15.84 2.47 -7.84
CA ASN A 127 -17.11 2.73 -7.15
C ASN A 127 -17.00 3.88 -6.15
N GLY A 128 -15.85 4.56 -6.07
CA GLY A 128 -15.60 5.67 -5.17
C GLY A 128 -15.35 5.23 -3.71
N ARG A 129 -15.04 3.95 -3.48
CA ARG A 129 -14.67 3.46 -2.14
C ARG A 129 -13.18 3.61 -1.91
N ILE A 130 -12.84 3.93 -0.67
CA ILE A 130 -11.45 4.12 -0.23
C ILE A 130 -11.03 2.89 0.55
N TRP A 131 -9.84 2.38 0.22
CA TRP A 131 -9.21 1.25 0.88
C TRP A 131 -7.92 1.73 1.54
N THR A 132 -7.68 1.36 2.80
CA THR A 132 -6.47 1.75 3.55
C THR A 132 -5.83 0.54 4.22
N TRP A 133 -4.50 0.59 4.35
CA TRP A 133 -3.71 -0.42 5.07
C TRP A 133 -2.36 0.15 5.52
N GLY A 134 -1.65 -0.59 6.38
CA GLY A 134 -0.37 -0.20 6.94
C GLY A 134 -0.44 0.23 8.41
N TRP A 135 0.51 1.07 8.83
CA TRP A 135 0.60 1.52 10.20
C TRP A 135 -0.66 2.30 10.56
N ASN A 136 -1.23 2.05 11.75
CA ASN A 136 -2.50 2.66 12.16
C ASN A 136 -2.55 3.06 13.64
N GLU A 137 -1.42 3.13 14.34
CA GLU A 137 -1.40 3.44 15.79
C GLU A 137 -1.98 4.83 16.14
N HIS A 138 -2.00 5.75 15.17
CA HIS A 138 -2.62 7.06 15.30
C HIS A 138 -3.91 7.21 14.48
N GLY A 139 -4.51 6.12 14.02
CA GLY A 139 -5.75 6.14 13.25
C GLY A 139 -5.61 6.65 11.82
N MET A 140 -4.40 6.71 11.26
CA MET A 140 -4.15 7.27 9.92
C MET A 140 -4.83 6.48 8.79
N CYS A 141 -5.15 5.19 8.98
CA CYS A 141 -5.93 4.40 8.03
C CYS A 141 -7.43 4.71 8.12
N GLY A 142 -7.91 5.39 9.16
CA GLY A 142 -9.34 5.73 9.32
C GLY A 142 -10.25 4.52 9.51
N VAL A 143 -9.69 3.36 9.87
CA VAL A 143 -10.40 2.11 10.14
C VAL A 143 -10.06 1.60 11.52
N VAL A 144 -11.00 0.90 12.16
CA VAL A 144 -10.73 0.16 13.40
C VAL A 144 -10.02 -1.12 13.02
N SER A 145 -8.79 -1.32 13.51
CA SER A 145 -8.08 -2.58 13.29
C SER A 145 -8.79 -3.69 14.08
N ALA A 146 -9.31 -4.69 13.39
CA ALA A 146 -9.85 -5.90 14.03
C ALA A 146 -8.68 -6.75 14.53
N MET A 147 -8.08 -6.37 15.65
CA MET A 147 -7.09 -7.19 16.36
C MET A 147 -7.79 -7.87 17.53
N ASN A 148 -7.95 -9.18 17.41
CA ASN A 148 -8.08 -10.24 18.44
C ASN A 148 -9.08 -10.03 19.61
N ASN A 149 -9.90 -11.05 19.85
CA ASN A 149 -10.78 -11.21 21.01
C ASN A 149 -10.03 -11.34 22.35
N ASP A 150 -9.00 -10.54 22.63
CA ASP A 150 -8.43 -10.46 23.97
C ASP A 150 -9.22 -9.43 24.79
N GLU A 151 -10.04 -9.95 25.71
CA GLU A 151 -10.95 -9.24 26.62
C GLU A 151 -10.23 -8.39 27.70
N SER A 152 -9.02 -7.89 27.45
CA SER A 152 -8.28 -7.06 28.40
C SER A 152 -8.48 -5.58 28.11
N GLY A 153 -9.73 -5.11 28.21
CA GLY A 153 -10.22 -3.79 28.67
C GLY A 153 -9.46 -2.46 28.47
N ASP A 154 -8.38 -2.39 27.71
CA ASP A 154 -7.61 -1.18 27.45
C ASP A 154 -7.46 -1.04 25.92
N HIS A 155 -8.53 -0.55 25.26
CA HIS A 155 -8.63 -0.46 23.80
C HIS A 155 -8.53 0.97 23.28
N PRO A 156 -7.34 1.41 22.89
CA PRO A 156 -7.19 2.47 21.90
C PRO A 156 -7.09 1.83 20.50
N LEU A 157 -7.18 2.63 19.44
CA LEU A 157 -7.25 2.22 18.03
C LEU A 157 -5.95 1.53 17.53
N HIS A 158 -5.55 0.40 18.12
CA HIS A 158 -4.17 -0.05 18.16
C HIS A 158 -3.91 -1.30 17.31
N GLY A 159 -3.16 -1.13 16.22
CA GLY A 159 -2.54 -2.21 15.47
C GLY A 159 -2.40 -1.91 13.98
N CYS A 160 -1.34 -2.41 13.36
CA CYS A 160 -1.15 -2.32 11.91
C CYS A 160 -2.30 -3.01 11.17
N VAL A 161 -2.79 -2.38 10.10
CA VAL A 161 -3.81 -2.92 9.21
C VAL A 161 -3.10 -3.72 8.12
N GLN A 162 -3.14 -5.06 8.23
CA GLN A 162 -2.30 -5.96 7.42
C GLN A 162 -2.82 -6.20 5.99
N ARG A 163 -4.08 -5.85 5.73
CA ARG A 163 -4.76 -6.05 4.45
C ARG A 163 -5.57 -4.80 4.11
N PRO A 164 -5.82 -4.49 2.84
CA PRO A 164 -6.71 -3.39 2.46
C PRO A 164 -8.07 -3.53 3.14
N THR A 165 -8.44 -2.51 3.91
CA THR A 165 -9.72 -2.42 4.59
C THR A 165 -10.49 -1.24 4.02
N CYS A 166 -11.75 -1.45 3.66
CA CYS A 166 -12.61 -0.38 3.16
C CYS A 166 -12.92 0.61 4.30
N VAL A 167 -12.74 1.90 4.04
CA VAL A 167 -13.10 2.97 4.97
C VAL A 167 -14.61 3.18 4.93
N THR A 168 -15.23 3.24 6.11
CA THR A 168 -16.65 3.54 6.27
C THR A 168 -16.80 4.89 6.94
N PHE A 169 -17.46 5.83 6.26
CA PHE A 169 -17.79 7.13 6.86
C PHE A 169 -19.05 7.00 7.74
N PRO A 170 -19.04 7.54 8.97
CA PRO A 170 -20.22 7.56 9.83
C PRO A 170 -21.40 8.26 9.15
N SER A 171 -22.57 7.62 9.15
CA SER A 171 -23.81 8.18 8.59
C SER A 171 -24.48 9.23 9.48
N SER A 172 -24.03 9.39 10.74
CA SER A 172 -24.68 10.25 11.73
C SER A 172 -24.23 11.71 11.61
N ASN A 173 -24.94 12.49 10.78
CA ASN A 173 -25.13 13.95 10.84
C ASN A 173 -23.91 14.90 10.99
N THR A 174 -22.68 14.42 10.97
CA THR A 174 -21.49 15.24 11.29
C THR A 174 -20.82 15.85 10.05
N TYR A 175 -21.16 15.38 8.85
CA TYR A 175 -20.59 15.85 7.59
C TYR A 175 -21.63 16.54 6.69
N GLN A 176 -22.23 17.64 7.15
CA GLN A 176 -23.05 18.54 6.30
C GLN A 176 -24.13 17.85 5.42
N GLY A 177 -24.67 16.70 5.82
CA GLY A 177 -25.69 15.96 5.06
C GLY A 177 -25.15 14.99 3.99
N LEU A 178 -23.85 14.73 3.92
CA LEU A 178 -23.27 13.70 3.05
C LEU A 178 -23.72 12.30 3.52
N GLN A 179 -24.62 11.67 2.77
CA GLN A 179 -25.01 10.27 2.95
C GLN A 179 -24.22 9.41 1.97
N ASP A 180 -23.39 8.49 2.47
CA ASP A 180 -22.55 7.58 1.67
C ASP A 180 -21.67 8.31 0.63
N PRO A 181 -20.81 9.25 1.07
CA PRO A 181 -20.00 10.07 0.17
C PRO A 181 -19.09 9.20 -0.72
N LYS A 182 -19.04 9.52 -2.01
CA LYS A 182 -18.15 8.84 -2.96
C LYS A 182 -16.89 9.65 -3.18
N ALA A 183 -15.74 9.00 -3.03
CA ALA A 183 -14.46 9.65 -3.26
C ALA A 183 -14.12 9.73 -4.75
N VAL A 184 -13.50 10.83 -5.14
CA VAL A 184 -12.96 11.04 -6.49
C VAL A 184 -11.49 11.40 -6.52
N ALA A 185 -10.93 11.74 -5.37
CA ALA A 185 -9.49 11.87 -5.20
C ALA A 185 -9.09 11.45 -3.79
N ILE A 186 -7.88 10.90 -3.67
CA ILE A 186 -7.27 10.51 -2.41
C ILE A 186 -5.88 11.15 -2.31
N GLY A 187 -5.40 11.34 -1.09
CA GLY A 187 -4.05 11.80 -0.81
C GLY A 187 -3.62 11.39 0.59
N ALA A 188 -2.33 11.35 0.85
CA ALA A 188 -1.80 10.97 2.15
C ALA A 188 -0.60 11.84 2.52
N GLY A 189 -0.53 12.23 3.79
CA GLY A 189 0.60 12.91 4.38
C GLY A 189 1.41 11.97 5.28
N TYR A 190 2.29 12.55 6.10
CA TYR A 190 3.13 11.77 7.03
C TYR A 190 2.30 10.85 7.93
N GLY A 191 1.18 11.35 8.49
CA GLY A 191 0.33 10.62 9.42
C GLY A 191 -1.17 10.90 9.28
N HIS A 192 -1.61 11.44 8.15
CA HIS A 192 -3.04 11.70 7.89
C HIS A 192 -3.41 11.30 6.47
N SER A 193 -4.69 10.93 6.30
CA SER A 193 -5.30 10.58 5.01
C SER A 193 -6.27 11.67 4.58
N LEU A 194 -6.35 11.92 3.28
CA LEU A 194 -7.20 12.92 2.66
C LEU A 194 -8.06 12.25 1.59
N ALA A 195 -9.31 12.70 1.49
CA ALA A 195 -10.22 12.33 0.41
C ALA A 195 -11.04 13.54 0.00
N PHE A 196 -11.20 13.72 -1.31
CA PHE A 196 -12.19 14.63 -1.86
C PHE A 196 -13.41 13.82 -2.29
N VAL A 197 -14.57 14.19 -1.77
CA VAL A 197 -15.82 13.43 -1.89
C VAL A 197 -16.99 14.33 -2.31
N TYR A 198 -18.03 13.73 -2.89
CA TYR A 198 -19.35 14.34 -3.08
C TYR A 198 -20.46 13.39 -2.62
#